data_AF-A0A800AIL2-F1
#
_entry.id   AF-A0A800AIL2-F1
#
_cell.length_a   1.000
_cell.length_b   1.000
_cell.length_c   1.000
_cell.angle_alpha   90.00
_cell.angle_beta   90.00
_cell.angle_gamma   90.00
#
_symmetry.space_group_name_H-M   'P 1'
#
loop_
_entity.id
_entity.type
_entity.pdbx_description
1 polymer ?
#
loop_
_entity_poly.entity_id
_entity_poly.type
_entity_poly.pdbx_seq_one_letter_code
_entity_poly.pdbx_strand_id
1 'polypeptide(L)'
;MMQQAIPNRTFRILLQKSVRKCGKREKMPAKKHRLRVVINTSVVISHLYGGASKKVVDLWKHGHLQLIVSAEIVEEYLRVLSEQGLSEHAFEGFSNWFAHKSKVTSVRLGTHFKV
;
A
#
# COMPACT_ATOMS: atom_id res chain seq x y z
N MET A 1 27.61 -9.10 2.80
CA MET A 1 26.35 -9.68 2.28
C MET A 1 25.69 -8.64 1.38
N MET A 2 25.62 -8.89 0.07
CA MET A 2 25.02 -7.97 -0.89
C MET A 2 23.50 -8.04 -0.77
N GLN A 3 22.87 -7.02 -0.17
CA GLN A 3 21.44 -6.81 -0.34
C GLN A 3 21.25 -6.29 -1.77
N GLN A 4 20.78 -7.16 -2.67
CA GLN A 4 20.42 -6.76 -4.02
C GLN A 4 19.19 -5.85 -3.92
N ALA A 5 19.41 -4.55 -4.10
CA ALA A 5 18.31 -3.60 -4.28
C ALA A 5 17.56 -3.98 -5.56
N ILE A 6 16.28 -4.31 -5.44
CA ILE A 6 15.42 -4.58 -6.60
C ILE A 6 15.50 -3.36 -7.54
N PRO A 7 15.75 -3.54 -8.85
CA PRO A 7 15.71 -2.43 -9.77
C PRO A 7 14.31 -1.81 -9.77
N ASN A 8 14.26 -0.53 -9.38
CA ASN A 8 13.09 0.32 -9.12
C ASN A 8 11.97 0.24 -10.19
N ARG A 9 12.32 -0.20 -11.41
CA ARG A 9 11.41 -0.38 -12.55
C ARG A 9 10.51 -1.61 -12.44
N THR A 10 11.03 -2.76 -12.02
CA THR A 10 10.25 -4.00 -11.82
C THR A 10 9.25 -3.83 -10.69
N PHE A 11 9.71 -3.14 -9.64
CA PHE A 11 8.96 -2.74 -8.46
C PHE A 11 7.74 -1.86 -8.79
N ARG A 12 7.95 -0.78 -9.59
CA ARG A 12 6.85 0.08 -10.05
C ARG A 12 5.80 -0.69 -10.85
N ILE A 13 6.23 -1.61 -11.71
CA ILE A 13 5.32 -2.39 -12.56
C ILE A 13 4.43 -3.33 -11.74
N LEU A 14 4.99 -4.03 -10.75
CA LEU A 14 4.23 -5.00 -9.93
C LEU A 14 3.17 -4.32 -9.07
N LEU A 15 3.52 -3.19 -8.43
CA LEU A 15 2.59 -2.49 -7.57
C LEU A 15 1.54 -1.73 -8.39
N GLN A 16 1.92 -1.08 -9.50
CA GLN A 16 0.96 -0.47 -10.41
C GLN A 16 0.01 -1.50 -11.04
N LYS A 17 0.48 -2.72 -11.38
CA LYS A 17 -0.39 -3.80 -11.86
C LYS A 17 -1.40 -4.24 -10.78
N SER A 18 -0.95 -4.36 -9.53
CA SER A 18 -1.81 -4.74 -8.39
C SER A 18 -2.88 -3.69 -8.11
N VAL A 19 -2.50 -2.40 -8.12
CA VAL A 19 -3.45 -1.29 -7.91
C VAL A 19 -4.39 -1.12 -9.10
N ARG A 20 -3.91 -1.23 -10.35
CA ARG A 20 -4.75 -1.18 -11.56
C ARG A 20 -5.80 -2.29 -11.59
N LYS A 21 -5.49 -3.50 -11.11
CA LYS A 21 -6.48 -4.58 -10.96
C LYS A 21 -7.61 -4.21 -9.99
N CYS A 22 -7.39 -3.26 -9.08
CA CYS A 22 -8.35 -2.82 -8.08
C CYS A 22 -9.27 -1.66 -8.55
N GLY A 23 -9.05 -1.10 -9.75
CA GLY A 23 -9.69 0.13 -10.22
C GLY A 23 -11.04 -0.01 -10.95
N LYS A 24 -11.60 -1.23 -11.10
CA LYS A 24 -12.97 -1.40 -11.60
C LYS A 24 -13.94 -1.20 -10.43
N ARG A 25 -14.93 -0.31 -10.58
CA ARG A 25 -16.06 -0.17 -9.65
C ARG A 25 -16.84 -1.48 -9.62
N GLU A 26 -16.42 -2.40 -8.77
CA GLU A 26 -17.06 -3.68 -8.52
C GLU A 26 -17.91 -3.50 -7.26
N LYS A 27 -19.18 -3.96 -7.28
CA LYS A 27 -20.11 -3.80 -6.15
C LYS A 27 -19.44 -4.34 -4.88
N MET A 28 -19.27 -3.48 -3.88
CA MET A 28 -18.66 -3.84 -2.61
C MET A 28 -19.48 -4.97 -1.95
N PRO A 29 -18.85 -6.04 -1.43
CA PRO A 29 -19.55 -7.04 -0.64
C PRO A 29 -20.22 -6.38 0.56
N ALA A 30 -21.36 -6.94 0.98
CA ALA A 30 -22.19 -6.40 2.07
C ALA A 30 -21.35 -6.07 3.32
N LYS A 31 -21.54 -4.84 3.80
CA LYS A 31 -20.62 -4.10 4.66
C LYS A 31 -20.50 -4.73 6.06
N LYS A 32 -19.46 -5.53 6.31
CA LYS A 32 -18.90 -5.62 7.68
C LYS A 32 -18.25 -4.26 7.93
N HIS A 33 -18.61 -3.56 9.01
CA HIS A 33 -18.28 -2.14 9.25
C HIS A 33 -16.76 -1.89 9.39
N ARG A 34 -16.02 -1.87 8.26
CA ARG A 34 -14.57 -1.63 8.24
C ARG A 34 -14.30 -0.14 8.28
N LEU A 35 -13.43 0.28 9.20
CA LEU A 35 -12.99 1.67 9.28
C LEU A 35 -12.14 1.99 8.05
N ARG A 36 -12.52 3.03 7.31
CA ARG A 36 -11.78 3.51 6.15
C ARG A 36 -10.65 4.42 6.61
N VAL A 37 -9.42 4.12 6.22
CA VAL A 37 -8.22 4.82 6.68
C VAL A 37 -7.29 5.16 5.52
N VAL A 38 -6.62 6.30 5.61
CA VAL A 38 -5.41 6.58 4.83
C VAL A 38 -4.24 6.36 5.77
N ILE A 39 -3.30 5.50 5.40
CA ILE A 39 -2.11 5.24 6.21
C ILE A 39 -1.01 6.20 5.73
N ASN A 40 -0.33 6.89 6.65
CA ASN A 40 0.80 7.73 6.26
C ASN A 40 2.01 6.85 5.89
N THR A 41 2.83 7.27 4.92
CA THR A 41 4.10 6.63 4.56
C THR A 41 4.98 6.38 5.78
N SER A 42 5.05 7.34 6.73
CA SER A 42 5.84 7.18 7.97
C SER A 42 5.38 6.02 8.85
N VAL A 43 4.07 5.71 8.87
CA VAL A 43 3.48 4.59 9.62
C VAL A 43 3.90 3.26 8.98
N VAL A 44 3.94 3.20 7.64
CA VAL A 44 4.41 2.04 6.87
C VAL A 44 5.90 1.82 7.12
N ILE A 45 6.72 2.85 6.97
CA ILE A 45 8.17 2.78 7.20
C ILE A 45 8.45 2.31 8.62
N SER A 46 7.83 2.95 9.61
CA SER A 46 7.99 2.57 11.01
C SER A 46 7.66 1.10 11.23
N HIS A 47 6.67 0.52 10.53
CA HIS A 47 6.33 -0.89 10.66
C HIS A 47 7.42 -1.80 10.09
N LEU A 48 7.99 -1.42 8.94
CA LEU A 48 9.03 -2.19 8.26
C LEU A 48 10.34 -2.23 9.07
N TYR A 49 10.60 -1.20 9.87
CA TYR A 49 11.73 -1.16 10.83
C TYR A 49 11.37 -1.67 12.24
N GLY A 50 10.24 -2.34 12.42
CA GLY A 50 9.86 -2.95 13.71
C GLY A 50 9.31 -1.98 14.77
N GLY A 51 8.91 -0.78 14.36
CA GLY A 51 8.37 0.26 15.22
C GLY A 51 6.92 0.07 15.69
N ALA A 52 6.44 1.05 16.46
CA ALA A 52 5.16 1.03 17.18
C ALA A 52 3.90 0.91 16.29
N SER A 53 4.02 1.15 14.98
CA SER A 53 2.91 1.08 14.03
C SER A 53 2.44 -0.34 13.70
N LYS A 54 3.09 -1.38 14.25
CA LYS A 54 2.72 -2.79 14.05
C LYS A 54 1.23 -3.07 14.25
N LYS A 55 0.62 -2.53 15.30
CA LYS A 55 -0.82 -2.71 15.57
C LYS A 55 -1.72 -2.18 14.44
N VAL A 56 -1.38 -1.03 13.86
CA VAL A 56 -2.16 -0.42 12.77
C VAL A 56 -2.06 -1.28 11.51
N VAL A 57 -0.85 -1.74 11.16
CA VAL A 57 -0.67 -2.58 9.99
C VAL A 57 -1.31 -3.95 10.18
N ASP A 58 -1.25 -4.53 11.38
CA ASP A 58 -1.90 -5.82 11.66
C ASP A 58 -3.43 -5.72 11.55
N LEU A 59 -4.05 -4.66 12.07
CA LEU A 59 -5.49 -4.41 11.88
C LEU A 59 -5.88 -4.30 10.40
N TRP A 60 -5.01 -3.71 9.57
CA TRP A 60 -5.20 -3.69 8.12
C TRP A 60 -5.00 -5.07 7.48
N LYS A 61 -3.94 -5.81 7.84
CA LYS A 61 -3.67 -7.18 7.34
C LYS A 61 -4.83 -8.13 7.62
N HIS A 62 -5.43 -8.03 8.80
CA HIS A 62 -6.57 -8.85 9.20
C HIS A 62 -7.91 -8.35 8.62
N GLY A 63 -7.92 -7.23 7.89
CA GLY A 63 -9.10 -6.70 7.22
C GLY A 63 -10.08 -5.99 8.15
N HIS A 64 -9.64 -5.55 9.33
CA HIS A 64 -10.43 -4.66 10.20
C HIS A 64 -10.42 -3.22 9.68
N LEU A 65 -9.33 -2.83 9.02
CA LEU A 65 -9.20 -1.56 8.31
C LEU A 65 -9.33 -1.74 6.80
N GLN A 66 -9.95 -0.75 6.17
CA GLN A 66 -9.99 -0.60 4.72
C GLN A 66 -9.04 0.53 4.34
N LEU A 67 -7.90 0.19 3.74
CA LEU A 67 -6.93 1.18 3.27
C LEU A 67 -7.48 1.90 2.03
N ILE A 68 -7.52 3.23 2.06
CA ILE A 68 -7.81 4.07 0.90
C ILE A 68 -6.49 4.61 0.36
N VAL A 69 -6.25 4.43 -0.94
CA VAL A 69 -5.07 4.96 -1.63
C VAL A 69 -5.41 5.53 -2.99
N SER A 70 -4.70 6.58 -3.38
CA SER A 70 -4.66 7.05 -4.76
C SER A 70 -3.40 6.56 -5.47
N ALA A 71 -3.28 6.84 -6.77
CA ALA A 71 -2.08 6.50 -7.53
C ALA A 71 -0.86 7.27 -7.04
N GLU A 72 -1.05 8.52 -6.65
CA GLU A 72 -0.04 9.46 -6.16
C GLU A 72 0.52 9.00 -4.81
N ILE A 73 -0.35 8.63 -3.85
CA ILE A 73 0.08 8.07 -2.55
C ILE A 73 0.88 6.77 -2.76
N VAL A 74 0.43 5.95 -3.69
CA VAL A 74 1.14 4.72 -4.07
C VAL A 74 2.52 5.04 -4.63
N GLU A 75 2.64 6.02 -5.53
CA GLU A 75 3.93 6.44 -6.08
C GLU A 75 4.87 7.02 -5.01
N GLU A 76 4.33 7.76 -4.05
CA GLU A 76 5.10 8.25 -2.90
C GLU A 76 5.61 7.09 -2.04
N TYR A 77 4.77 6.11 -1.72
CA TYR A 77 5.22 4.91 -1.02
C TYR A 77 6.36 4.25 -1.79
N LEU A 78 6.20 4.03 -3.09
CA LEU A 78 7.23 3.41 -3.91
C LEU A 78 8.54 4.20 -3.86
N ARG A 79 8.48 5.54 -3.99
CA ARG A 79 9.66 6.42 -3.92
C ARG A 79 10.37 6.26 -2.59
N VAL A 80 9.64 6.44 -1.49
CA VAL A 80 10.21 6.40 -0.14
C VAL A 80 10.75 5.01 0.19
N LEU A 81 10.01 3.94 -0.12
CA LEU A 81 10.47 2.57 0.10
C LEU A 81 11.75 2.26 -0.71
N SER A 82 11.90 2.82 -1.91
CA SER A 82 13.11 2.66 -2.71
C SER A 82 14.33 3.41 -2.15
N GLU A 83 14.12 4.58 -1.54
CA GLU A 83 15.16 5.37 -0.88
C GLU A 83 15.63 4.72 0.43
N GLN A 84 14.74 4.01 1.11
CA GLN A 84 15.01 3.35 2.40
C GLN A 84 15.74 2.00 2.27
N GLY A 85 16.04 1.53 1.05
CA GLY A 85 16.85 0.31 0.84
C GLY A 85 16.21 -0.96 1.39
N LEU A 86 14.88 -1.07 1.32
CA LEU A 86 14.14 -2.21 1.83
C LEU A 86 14.54 -3.54 1.18
N SER A 87 14.56 -4.59 2.00
CA SER A 87 14.78 -5.95 1.52
C SER A 87 13.62 -6.43 0.65
N GLU A 88 13.94 -7.29 -0.31
CA GLU A 88 12.95 -7.86 -1.25
C GLU A 88 11.79 -8.56 -0.55
N HIS A 89 12.09 -9.29 0.53
CA HIS A 89 11.09 -9.98 1.34
C HIS A 89 10.11 -9.01 2.04
N ALA A 90 10.61 -7.86 2.52
CA ALA A 90 9.76 -6.84 3.13
C ALA A 90 8.79 -6.23 2.10
N PHE A 91 9.23 -6.10 0.85
CA PHE A 91 8.41 -5.62 -0.25
C PHE A 91 7.36 -6.64 -0.73
N GLU A 92 7.71 -7.92 -0.85
CA GLU A 92 6.73 -8.94 -1.28
C GLU A 92 5.52 -9.00 -0.35
N GLY A 93 5.76 -8.97 0.96
CA GLY A 93 4.69 -8.91 1.95
C GLY A 93 3.82 -7.66 1.77
N PHE A 94 4.46 -6.50 1.58
CA PHE A 94 3.76 -5.23 1.36
C PHE A 94 2.92 -5.27 0.08
N SER A 95 3.51 -5.61 -1.07
CA SER A 95 2.83 -5.73 -2.36
C SER A 95 1.63 -6.66 -2.32
N ASN A 96 1.77 -7.79 -1.64
CA ASN A 96 0.69 -8.75 -1.51
C ASN A 96 -0.50 -8.16 -0.75
N TRP A 97 -0.28 -7.30 0.25
CA TRP A 97 -1.37 -6.59 0.94
C TRP A 97 -2.10 -5.61 0.03
N PHE A 98 -1.41 -4.94 -0.90
CA PHE A 98 -2.03 -4.08 -1.92
C PHE A 98 -2.82 -4.85 -2.98
N ALA A 99 -2.42 -6.08 -3.29
CA ALA A 99 -3.08 -6.92 -4.28
C ALA A 99 -4.46 -7.44 -3.81
N HIS A 100 -4.69 -7.48 -2.49
CA HIS A 100 -5.96 -7.94 -1.93
C HIS A 100 -7.04 -6.84 -2.02
N LYS A 101 -7.90 -6.95 -3.06
CA LYS A 101 -9.04 -6.03 -3.28
C LYS A 101 -9.95 -5.85 -2.06
N SER A 102 -10.06 -6.86 -1.19
CA SER A 102 -10.89 -6.78 0.01
C SER A 102 -10.30 -5.89 1.12
N LYS A 103 -9.04 -5.47 1.01
CA LYS A 103 -8.32 -4.68 2.03
C LYS A 103 -7.92 -3.28 1.56
N VAL A 104 -7.97 -3.03 0.24
CA VAL A 104 -7.55 -1.77 -0.37
C VAL A 104 -8.63 -1.23 -1.30
N THR A 105 -8.91 0.05 -1.18
CA THR A 105 -9.77 0.82 -2.08
C THR A 105 -8.91 1.84 -2.80
N SER A 106 -8.80 1.68 -4.12
CA SER A 106 -8.16 2.68 -4.96
C SER A 106 -9.15 3.80 -5.30
N VAL A 107 -8.77 5.04 -5.04
CA VAL A 107 -9.56 6.23 -5.39
C VAL A 107 -8.84 7.04 -6.46
N ARG A 108 -9.63 7.71 -7.31
CA ARG A 108 -9.11 8.74 -8.21
C ARG A 108 -9.24 10.08 -7.51
N LEU A 109 -8.16 10.86 -7.48
CA LEU A 109 -8.21 12.22 -6.95
C LEU A 109 -9.10 13.08 -7.87
N GLY A 110 -9.90 13.94 -7.25
CA GLY A 110 -10.69 14.94 -7.98
C GLY A 110 -9.81 16.10 -8.44
N THR A 111 -10.25 16.82 -9.47
CA THR A 111 -9.55 17.96 -10.07
C THR A 111 -9.32 19.16 -9.14
N HIS A 112 -9.91 19.14 -7.94
CA HIS A 112 -9.83 20.23 -6.95
C HIS A 112 -8.60 20.15 -6.02
N PHE A 113 -7.87 19.04 -6.00
CA PHE A 113 -6.60 18.93 -5.29
C PHE A 113 -5.46 19.07 -6.30
N LYS A 114 -5.00 20.31 -6.52
CA LYS A 114 -3.71 20.57 -7.16
C LYS A 114 -2.69 20.71 -6.04
N VAL A 115 -1.76 19.77 -5.98
CA VAL A 115 -0.56 19.84 -5.12
C VAL A 115 0.57 20.42 -5.96
#